data_AF-H0UQP4-F1
#
_entry.id   AF-H0UQP4-F1
#
_cell.length_a   1.000
_cell.length_b   1.000
_cell.length_c   1.000
_cell.angle_alpha   90.00
_cell.angle_beta   90.00
_cell.angle_gamma   90.00
#
_symmetry.space_group_name_H-M   'P 1'
#
loop_
_entity.id
_entity.type
_entity.pdbx_description
1 polymer ?
#
loop_
_entity_poly.entity_id
_entity_poly.type
_entity_poly.pdbx_seq_one_letter_code
_entity_poly.pdbx_strand_id
1 'polypeptide(L)' 'MNDPVVCWCSNVTEGDIIRAVEKGARTLEDVKAMTGACTLMRCKELHPEGRCCSKDIRDLLSRVAVPQGDEPPGCG' A
#
# COMPACT_ATOMS: atom_id res chain seq x y z
N MET A 1 -21.41 -1.09 1.25
CA MET A 1 -20.16 -0.34 1.00
C MET A 1 -19.07 -1.11 1.72
N ASN A 2 -18.25 -1.85 0.99
CA ASN A 2 -17.10 -2.56 1.54
C ASN A 2 -15.94 -2.25 0.61
N ASP A 3 -15.09 -1.33 1.01
CA ASP A 3 -13.82 -1.08 0.34
C ASP A 3 -12.90 -2.29 0.61
N PRO A 4 -12.36 -2.94 -0.43
CA PRO A 4 -11.52 -4.10 -0.22
C PRO A 4 -10.29 -3.73 0.63
N VAL A 5 -10.02 -4.53 1.65
CA VAL A 5 -8.83 -4.38 2.49
C VAL A 5 -7.61 -4.81 1.70
N VAL A 6 -6.69 -3.88 1.46
CA VAL A 6 -5.45 -4.11 0.72
C VAL A 6 -4.32 -4.50 1.68
N CYS A 7 -4.21 -3.83 2.83
CA CYS A 7 -3.22 -4.15 3.85
C CYS A 7 -3.91 -4.57 5.14
N TRP A 8 -3.84 -5.85 5.47
CA TRP A 8 -4.33 -6.38 6.76
C TRP A 8 -3.46 -5.95 7.95
N CYS A 9 -2.17 -5.71 7.73
CA CYS A 9 -1.25 -5.33 8.81
C CYS A 9 -1.63 -4.01 9.47
N SER A 10 -1.95 -3.01 8.66
CA SER A 10 -2.30 -1.66 9.10
C SER A 10 -3.79 -1.34 8.86
N ASN A 11 -4.59 -2.36 8.52
CA ASN A 11 -6.01 -2.26 8.19
C ASN A 11 -6.34 -1.16 7.16
N VAL A 12 -5.55 -1.09 6.08
CA VAL A 12 -5.69 -0.10 5.00
C VAL A 12 -6.56 -0.66 3.89
N THR A 13 -7.55 0.12 3.47
CA THR A 13 -8.46 -0.22 2.38
C THR A 13 -8.06 0.43 1.06
N GLU A 14 -8.64 -0.04 -0.05
CA GLU A 14 -8.50 0.61 -1.36
C GLU A 14 -8.90 2.09 -1.31
N GLY A 15 -9.98 2.41 -0.59
CA GLY A 15 -10.44 3.79 -0.39
C GLY A 15 -9.42 4.68 0.32
N ASP A 16 -8.65 4.14 1.28
CA ASP A 16 -7.56 4.88 1.92
C ASP A 16 -6.44 5.21 0.95
N ILE A 17 -6.12 4.29 0.04
CA ILE A 17 -5.10 4.51 -0.98
C ILE A 17 -5.59 5.55 -1.99
N ILE A 18 -6.84 5.46 -2.45
CA ILE A 18 -7.43 6.46 -3.34
C ILE A 18 -7.38 7.84 -2.70
N ARG A 19 -7.80 7.97 -1.42
CA ARG A 19 -7.70 9.23 -0.68
C ARG A 19 -6.27 9.73 -0.55
N ALA A 20 -5.29 8.85 -0.35
CA ALA A 20 -3.89 9.23 -0.35
C ALA A 20 -3.48 9.80 -1.71
N VAL A 21 -3.88 9.15 -2.81
CA VAL A 21 -3.61 9.62 -4.18
C VAL A 21 -4.29 10.97 -4.46
N GLU A 22 -5.53 11.16 -3.99
CA GLU A 22 -6.24 12.45 -4.06
C GLU A 22 -5.52 13.56 -3.28
N LYS A 23 -4.88 13.22 -2.16
CA LYS A 23 -4.03 14.13 -1.39
C LYS A 23 -2.68 14.41 -2.05
N GLY A 24 -2.33 13.69 -3.11
CA GLY A 24 -1.08 13.86 -3.86
C GLY A 24 -0.11 12.68 -3.79
N ALA A 25 -0.48 11.55 -3.17
CA ALA A 25 0.38 10.36 -3.19
C ALA A 25 0.53 9.84 -4.62
N ARG A 26 1.78 9.75 -5.09
CA ARG A 26 2.11 9.25 -6.43
C ARG A 26 2.97 8.00 -6.39
N THR A 27 3.57 7.72 -5.24
CA THR A 27 4.52 6.62 -5.06
C THR A 27 4.08 5.65 -3.96
N LEU A 28 4.67 4.45 -3.96
CA LEU A 28 4.48 3.51 -2.88
C LEU A 28 4.94 4.10 -1.53
N GLU A 29 5.99 4.91 -1.52
CA GLU A 29 6.47 5.59 -0.31
C GLU A 29 5.46 6.62 0.20
N ASP A 30 4.87 7.44 -0.66
CA ASP A 30 3.81 8.38 -0.26
C ASP A 30 2.62 7.63 0.34
N VAL A 31 2.18 6.55 -0.31
CA VAL A 31 1.08 5.74 0.20
C VAL A 31 1.45 5.14 1.55
N LYS A 32 2.66 4.60 1.72
CA LYS A 32 3.16 4.08 3.01
C LYS A 32 3.20 5.17 4.08
N ALA A 33 3.66 6.38 3.75
CA ALA A 33 3.75 7.50 4.67
C ALA A 33 2.36 8.03 5.06
N MET A 34 1.42 8.07 4.12
CA MET A 34 0.06 8.57 4.34
C MET A 34 -0.88 7.56 5.00
N THR A 35 -0.77 6.28 4.64
CA THR A 35 -1.69 5.22 5.11
C THR A 35 -1.08 4.32 6.18
N GLY A 36 0.24 4.34 6.35
CA GLY A 36 0.95 3.43 7.25
C GLY A 36 1.01 1.98 6.74
N ALA A 37 0.61 1.71 5.49
CA ALA A 37 0.70 0.37 4.92
C ALA A 37 2.14 -0.15 4.93
N CYS A 38 2.32 -1.46 5.09
CA CYS A 38 3.63 -2.14 4.99
C CYS A 38 4.70 -1.71 6.04
N THR A 39 4.35 -0.96 7.09
CA THR A 39 5.28 -0.55 8.16
C THR A 39 5.51 -1.62 9.21
N LEU A 40 4.49 -2.43 9.50
CA LEU A 40 4.52 -3.43 10.57
C LEU A 40 5.21 -4.74 10.17
N MET A 41 5.47 -4.97 8.88
CA MET A 41 6.14 -6.17 8.32
C MET A 41 5.50 -7.53 8.69
N ARG A 42 4.36 -7.53 9.39
CA ARG A 42 3.64 -8.72 9.88
C ARG A 42 2.75 -9.39 8.82
N CYS A 43 3.09 -9.22 7.55
CA CYS A 43 2.32 -9.76 6.43
C CYS A 43 2.21 -11.29 6.50
N LYS A 44 3.25 -11.97 7.02
CA LYS A 44 3.20 -13.44 7.19
C LYS A 44 2.23 -13.91 8.28
N GLU A 45 1.92 -13.08 9.26
CA GLU A 45 1.09 -13.45 10.41
C GLU A 45 -0.36 -12.94 10.26
N LEU A 46 -0.53 -11.74 9.69
CA LEU A 46 -1.83 -11.06 9.60
C LEU A 46 -2.52 -11.22 8.24
N HIS A 47 -1.77 -11.49 7.16
CA HIS A 47 -2.37 -11.67 5.85
C HIS A 47 -2.88 -13.12 5.71
N PRO A 48 -4.14 -13.34 5.28
CA PRO A 48 -4.70 -14.69 5.16
C PRO A 48 -3.90 -15.59 4.18
N GLU A 49 -3.36 -14.99 3.11
CA GLU A 49 -2.46 -15.69 2.17
C GLU A 49 -0.95 -15.55 2.50
N GLY A 50 -0.58 -14.88 3.60
CA GLY A 50 0.81 -14.66 3.99
C GLY A 50 1.64 -13.80 3.01
N ARG A 51 0.99 -12.93 2.24
CA ARG A 51 1.62 -12.12 1.18
C ARG A 51 1.70 -10.64 1.57
N CYS A 52 2.66 -9.94 0.99
CA CYS A 52 2.85 -8.52 1.26
C CYS A 52 1.96 -7.67 0.35
N CYS A 53 1.15 -6.80 0.96
CA CYS A 53 0.29 -5.82 0.30
C CYS A 53 1.02 -4.84 -0.63
N SER A 54 2.36 -4.76 -0.58
CA SER A 54 3.16 -3.88 -1.45
C SER A 54 2.87 -4.12 -2.93
N LYS A 55 2.58 -5.37 -3.31
CA LYS A 55 2.28 -5.74 -4.70
C LYS A 55 0.91 -5.20 -5.13
N ASP A 56 -0.10 -5.36 -4.29
CA ASP A 56 -1.45 -4.85 -4.53
C ASP A 56 -1.49 -3.32 -4.56
N ILE A 57 -0.78 -2.66 -3.63
CA ILE A 57 -0.67 -1.20 -3.64
C ILE A 57 -0.01 -0.71 -4.93
N ARG A 58 1.05 -1.38 -5.39
CA ARG A 58 1.73 -1.01 -6.63
C ARG A 58 0.88 -1.24 -7.87
N ASP A 59 0.07 -2.30 -7.88
CA ASP A 59 -0.89 -2.56 -8.96
C ASP A 59 -2.00 -1.50 -8.96
N LEU A 60 -2.55 -1.18 -7.78
CA LEU A 60 -3.54 -0.13 -7.63
C LEU A 60 -3.00 1.22 -8.09
N LEU A 61 -1.81 1.59 -7.61
CA LEU A 61 -1.09 2.77 -8.07
C LEU A 61 -0.93 2.72 -9.58
N SER A 62 -0.48 1.63 -10.19
CA SER A 62 -0.37 1.56 -11.66
C SER A 62 -1.70 1.81 -12.41
N ARG A 63 -2.85 1.54 -11.76
CA ARG A 63 -4.18 1.84 -12.30
C ARG A 63 -4.63 3.29 -12.10
N VAL A 64 -4.27 3.92 -10.97
CA VAL A 64 -4.75 5.27 -10.59
C VAL A 64 -3.67 6.38 -10.66
N ALA A 65 -2.40 6.01 -10.66
CA ALA A 65 -1.19 6.82 -10.58
C ALA A 65 -0.07 6.27 -11.53
N VAL A 66 0.30 7.07 -12.52
CA VAL A 66 1.29 6.78 -13.58
C VAL A 66 2.74 6.77 -13.01
N PRO A 67 3.71 5.98 -13.55
CA PRO A 67 4.81 5.40 -12.79
C PRO A 67 5.99 6.35 -12.55
N GLN A 68 6.65 6.24 -11.40
CA GLN A 68 8.09 6.47 -11.28
C GLN A 68 8.76 5.44 -10.36
N GLY A 69 9.96 5.06 -10.76
CA GLY A 69 10.64 3.80 -10.46
C GLY A 69 11.03 3.60 -9.00
N ASP A 70 10.98 2.32 -8.63
CA ASP A 70 11.37 1.78 -7.34
C ASP A 70 12.90 1.87 -7.16
N GLU A 71 13.38 2.74 -6.29
CA GLU A 71 14.66 2.51 -5.60
C GLU A 71 14.34 2.23 -4.12
N PRO A 72 14.63 1.02 -3.62
CA PRO A 72 14.30 0.66 -2.24
C PRO A 72 15.33 1.26 -1.28
N PRO A 73 14.95 2.07 -0.27
CA PRO A 73 15.77 2.16 0.92
C PRO A 73 15.60 0.82 1.65
N GLY A 74 16.68 0.04 1.63
CA GLY A 74 16.76 -1.25 2.29
C GLY A 74 16.23 -1.18 3.72
N CYS A 75 15.32 -2.10 4.05
CA CYS A 75 15.03 -2.43 5.42
C CYS A 75 16.13 -3.40 5.88
N GLY A 76 17.21 -2.86 6.46
CA GLY A 76 18.18 -3.60 7.25
C GLY A 76 17.79 -3.61 8.71
#